data_AF-A0A3P6TGJ5-F1
#
_entry.id   AF-A0A3P6TGJ5-F1
#
_cell.length_a   1.000
_cell.length_b   1.000
_cell.length_c   1.000
_cell.angle_alpha   90.00
_cell.angle_beta   90.00
_cell.angle_gamma   90.00
#
_symmetry.space_group_name_H-M   'P 1'
#
loop_
_entity.id
_entity.type
_entity.pdbx_description
1 polymer ?
#
loop_
_entity_poly.entity_id
_entity_poly.type
_entity_poly.pdbx_seq_one_letter_code
_entity_poly.pdbx_strand_id
1 'polypeptide(L)'
;MLEIRILKELSGHPSIIEFHGAAQLKIPSGGVEFLLLTELCPGGSVADLMKNSRISPKQALRIFYAAARAICHMHERKVPITHRDMKIENLLFDATGRVKLCDFGSATVQTFHPDETWNITRRTQLEEEMQRHTTPMYRAPEILDTYQNYVVGPQQDIWVNLSVISLLI
;
A
#
# COMPACT_ATOMS: atom_id res chain seq x y z
N MET A 1 7.19 13.63 -3.18
CA MET A 1 6.18 14.46 -3.88
C MET A 1 4.94 13.66 -4.30
N LEU A 2 5.09 12.49 -4.94
CA LEU A 2 3.94 11.65 -5.32
C LEU A 2 3.15 11.16 -4.10
N GLU A 3 3.82 10.61 -3.09
CA GLU A 3 3.19 10.16 -1.84
C GLU A 3 2.32 11.24 -1.19
N ILE A 4 2.84 12.45 -0.99
CA ILE A 4 2.07 13.59 -0.44
C ILE A 4 0.83 13.89 -1.27
N ARG A 5 0.94 13.82 -2.61
CA ARG A 5 -0.19 14.04 -3.51
C ARG A 5 -1.26 12.96 -3.34
N ILE A 6 -0.84 11.70 -3.32
CA ILE A 6 -1.72 10.54 -3.13
C ILE A 6 -2.42 10.63 -1.78
N LEU A 7 -1.68 10.85 -0.69
CA LEU A 7 -2.24 11.02 0.65
C LEU A 7 -3.24 12.18 0.71
N LYS A 8 -2.92 13.33 0.11
CA LYS A 8 -3.83 14.47 0.06
C LYS A 8 -5.12 14.15 -0.72
N GLU A 9 -5.04 13.38 -1.79
CA GLU A 9 -6.21 12.98 -2.60
C GLU A 9 -7.10 11.95 -1.91
N LEU A 10 -6.50 11.04 -1.14
CA LEU A 10 -7.19 9.95 -0.44
C LEU A 10 -7.65 10.31 0.98
N SER A 11 -7.15 11.41 1.52
CA SER A 11 -7.47 11.87 2.88
C SER A 11 -8.98 12.10 3.07
N GLY A 12 -9.47 11.81 4.27
CA GLY A 12 -10.89 11.88 4.62
C GLY A 12 -11.64 10.56 4.50
N HIS A 13 -11.06 9.53 3.87
CA HIS A 13 -11.63 8.19 3.90
C HIS A 13 -11.35 7.50 5.24
N PRO A 14 -12.35 6.89 5.92
CA PRO A 14 -12.20 6.38 7.29
C PRO A 14 -11.25 5.18 7.44
N SER A 15 -10.86 4.53 6.35
CA SER A 15 -9.91 3.41 6.34
C SER A 15 -8.55 3.78 5.75
N ILE A 16 -8.28 5.08 5.55
CA ILE A 16 -6.98 5.59 5.11
C ILE A 16 -6.50 6.60 6.17
N ILE A 17 -5.20 6.64 6.40
CA ILE A 17 -4.60 7.60 7.33
C ILE A 17 -4.81 9.04 6.84
N GLU A 18 -5.27 9.90 7.75
CA GLU A 18 -5.57 11.29 7.47
C GLU A 18 -4.29 12.11 7.31
N PHE A 19 -4.23 12.85 6.21
CA PHE A 19 -3.16 13.79 5.92
C PHE A 19 -3.45 15.14 6.58
N HIS A 20 -2.50 15.65 7.37
CA HIS A 20 -2.60 16.98 8.00
C HIS A 20 -1.72 18.02 7.30
N GLY A 21 -0.54 17.64 6.80
CA GLY A 21 0.37 18.58 6.16
C GLY A 21 1.67 17.97 5.70
N ALA A 22 2.43 18.73 4.91
CA ALA A 22 3.79 18.38 4.54
C ALA A 22 4.65 19.64 4.44
N ALA A 23 5.93 19.51 4.73
CA ALA A 23 6.91 20.58 4.60
C ALA A 23 8.20 20.07 3.95
N GLN A 24 8.93 21.00 3.32
CA GLN A 24 10.25 20.74 2.77
C GLN A 24 11.21 21.76 3.36
N LEU A 25 12.29 21.28 3.97
CA LEU A 25 13.30 22.11 4.63
C LEU A 25 14.63 21.96 3.89
N LYS A 26 15.33 23.09 3.71
CA LYS A 26 16.71 23.08 3.23
C LYS A 26 17.63 22.93 4.43
N ILE A 27 18.46 21.90 4.42
CA ILE A 27 19.42 21.64 5.48
C ILE A 27 20.67 22.51 5.21
N PRO A 28 21.23 23.19 6.23
CA PRO A 28 22.43 24.03 6.05
C PRO A 28 23.63 23.31 5.42
N SER A 29 23.72 21.98 5.57
CA SER A 29 24.76 21.14 4.96
C SER A 29 24.56 20.83 3.47
N GLY A 30 23.53 21.40 2.82
CA GLY A 30 23.24 21.21 1.39
C GLY A 30 22.22 20.11 1.07
N GLY A 31 21.60 19.51 2.09
CA GLY A 31 20.54 18.51 1.93
C GLY A 31 19.12 19.08 1.89
N VAL A 32 18.15 18.20 1.62
CA VAL A 32 16.71 18.51 1.69
C VAL A 32 16.06 17.49 2.62
N GLU A 33 15.28 17.98 3.58
CA GLU A 33 14.45 17.16 4.46
C GLU A 33 12.99 17.32 4.08
N PHE A 34 12.25 16.22 4.07
CA PHE A 34 10.81 16.20 3.83
C PHE A 34 10.10 15.75 5.11
N LEU A 35 9.13 16.54 5.54
CA LEU A 35 8.29 16.25 6.69
C LEU A 35 6.88 15.95 6.20
N LEU A 36 6.29 14.86 6.71
CA LEU A 36 4.93 14.45 6.47
C LEU A 36 4.21 14.37 7.82
N LEU A 37 3.08 15.07 7.94
CA LEU A 37 2.26 15.08 9.14
C LEU A 37 0.93 14.39 8.84
N THR A 38 0.62 13.35 9.60
CA THR A 38 -0.61 12.57 9.53
C THR A 38 -1.30 12.49 10.88
N GLU A 39 -2.51 11.92 10.94
CA GLU A 39 -3.12 11.53 12.20
C GLU A 39 -2.26 10.50 12.97
N LEU A 40 -2.38 10.52 14.29
CA LEU A 40 -1.79 9.51 15.16
C LEU A 40 -2.78 8.36 15.36
N CYS A 41 -2.34 7.13 15.09
CA CYS A 41 -3.06 5.90 15.38
C CYS A 41 -2.46 5.23 16.62
N PRO A 42 -2.97 5.51 17.85
CA PRO A 42 -2.33 5.07 19.09
C PRO A 42 -2.48 3.57 19.37
N GLY A 43 -3.35 2.86 18.64
CA GLY A 43 -3.55 1.43 18.82
C GLY A 43 -2.47 0.55 18.18
N GLY A 44 -1.45 1.14 17.55
CA GLY A 44 -0.36 0.42 16.89
C GLY A 44 -0.80 -0.27 15.60
N SER A 45 0.06 -1.13 15.07
CA SER A 45 -0.20 -1.89 13.85
C SER A 45 -0.91 -3.23 14.12
N VAL A 46 -1.47 -3.85 13.07
CA VAL A 46 -1.95 -5.24 13.14
C VAL A 46 -0.81 -6.19 13.49
N ALA A 47 0.41 -5.94 13.01
CA ALA A 47 1.59 -6.72 13.40
C ALA A 47 1.86 -6.66 14.91
N ASP A 48 1.68 -5.50 15.55
CA ASP A 48 1.84 -5.35 17.00
C ASP A 48 0.75 -6.11 17.77
N LEU A 49 -0.49 -6.10 17.27
CA LEU A 49 -1.58 -6.89 17.84
C LEU A 49 -1.29 -8.40 17.79
N MET A 50 -0.75 -8.89 16.67
CA MET A 50 -0.41 -10.31 16.47
C MET A 50 0.72 -10.78 17.39
N LYS A 51 1.70 -9.92 17.69
CA LYS A 51 2.78 -10.25 18.64
C LYS A 51 2.26 -10.45 20.06
N ASN A 52 1.22 -9.71 20.44
CA ASN A 52 0.73 -9.66 21.82
C ASN A 52 -0.50 -10.55 22.07
N SER A 53 -1.23 -10.95 21.02
CA SER A 53 -2.49 -11.69 21.17
C SER A 53 -2.87 -12.47 19.91
N ARG A 54 -3.72 -13.49 20.07
CA ARG A 54 -4.36 -14.14 18.93
C ARG A 54 -5.48 -13.27 18.39
N ILE A 55 -5.58 -13.19 17.07
CA ILE A 55 -6.65 -12.46 16.38
C ILE A 55 -7.89 -13.35 16.33
N SER A 56 -9.03 -12.82 16.76
CA SER A 56 -10.33 -13.49 16.60
C SER A 56 -10.84 -13.37 15.16
N PRO A 57 -11.68 -14.30 14.68
CA PRO A 57 -12.30 -14.19 13.35
C PRO A 57 -13.03 -12.86 13.11
N LYS A 58 -13.66 -12.30 14.16
CA LYS A 58 -14.33 -10.99 14.10
C LYS A 58 -13.34 -9.85 13.90
N GLN A 59 -12.16 -9.91 14.52
CA GLN A 59 -11.09 -8.93 14.31
C GLN A 59 -10.48 -9.08 12.91
N ALA A 60 -10.20 -10.31 12.46
CA ALA A 60 -9.70 -10.58 11.12
C ALA A 60 -10.62 -10.01 10.04
N LEU A 61 -11.94 -10.24 10.15
CA LEU A 61 -12.94 -9.68 9.25
C LEU A 61 -12.98 -8.14 9.28
N ARG A 62 -12.82 -7.52 10.46
CA ARG A 62 -12.76 -6.05 10.58
C ARG A 62 -11.54 -5.47 9.88
N ILE A 63 -10.38 -6.10 10.05
CA ILE A 63 -9.12 -5.70 9.42
C ILE A 63 -9.25 -5.81 7.90
N PHE A 64 -9.67 -6.97 7.40
CA PHE A 64 -9.86 -7.22 5.97
C PHE A 64 -10.88 -6.28 5.33
N TYR A 65 -12.01 -6.05 6.00
CA TYR A 65 -13.04 -5.14 5.50
C TYR A 65 -12.53 -3.70 5.38
N ALA A 66 -11.78 -3.22 6.39
CA ALA A 66 -11.20 -1.88 6.33
C ALA A 66 -10.15 -1.76 5.21
N ALA A 67 -9.28 -2.76 5.06
CA ALA A 67 -8.32 -2.81 3.96
C ALA A 67 -9.00 -2.83 2.59
N ALA A 68 -10.02 -3.67 2.41
CA ALA A 68 -10.80 -3.74 1.17
C ALA A 68 -11.47 -2.39 0.84
N ARG A 69 -11.98 -1.67 1.85
CA ARG A 69 -12.53 -0.33 1.65
C ARG A 69 -11.48 0.70 1.24
N ALA A 70 -10.28 0.66 1.83
CA ALA A 70 -9.18 1.52 1.42
C ALA A 70 -8.76 1.25 -0.02
N ILE A 71 -8.59 -0.03 -0.39
CA ILE A 71 -8.29 -0.48 -1.75
C ILE A 71 -9.35 0.00 -2.74
N CYS A 72 -10.62 -0.24 -2.44
CA CYS A 72 -11.73 0.20 -3.27
C CYS A 72 -11.67 1.72 -3.52
N HIS A 73 -11.46 2.50 -2.46
CA HIS A 73 -11.35 3.96 -2.57
C HIS A 73 -10.20 4.42 -3.49
N MET A 74 -9.04 3.74 -3.43
CA MET A 74 -7.88 4.00 -4.29
C MET A 74 -8.12 3.60 -5.75
N HIS A 75 -8.75 2.45 -5.97
CA HIS A 75 -8.94 1.87 -7.29
C HIS A 75 -10.05 2.57 -8.08
N GLU A 76 -11.06 3.11 -7.39
CA GLU A 76 -12.17 3.87 -7.99
C GLU A 76 -11.82 5.32 -8.36
N ARG A 77 -10.58 5.77 -8.10
CA ARG A 77 -10.12 7.08 -8.59
C ARG A 77 -10.17 7.10 -10.13
N LYS A 78 -10.38 8.29 -10.71
CA LYS A 78 -10.37 8.48 -12.17
C LYS A 78 -9.10 7.93 -12.81
N VAL A 79 -7.97 8.10 -12.13
CA VAL A 79 -6.72 7.39 -12.41
C VAL A 79 -6.50 6.44 -11.23
N PRO A 80 -6.65 5.11 -11.41
CA PRO A 80 -6.50 4.16 -10.32
C PRO A 80 -5.14 4.25 -9.64
N ILE A 81 -5.13 4.21 -8.31
CA ILE A 81 -3.90 4.21 -7.50
C ILE A 81 -3.67 2.78 -7.00
N THR A 82 -2.47 2.26 -7.19
CA THR A 82 -2.04 0.96 -6.66
C THR A 82 -1.11 1.19 -5.46
N HIS A 83 -1.35 0.52 -4.33
CA HIS A 83 -0.57 0.71 -3.11
C HIS A 83 0.81 0.03 -3.16
N ARG A 84 0.87 -1.20 -3.70
CA ARG A 84 2.08 -2.05 -3.88
C ARG A 84 2.77 -2.56 -2.62
N ASP A 85 2.60 -1.91 -1.46
CA ASP A 85 3.20 -2.39 -0.20
C ASP A 85 2.18 -2.53 0.94
N MET A 86 1.03 -3.13 0.65
CA MET A 86 0.06 -3.45 1.70
C MET A 86 0.56 -4.66 2.52
N LYS A 87 0.53 -4.53 3.85
CA LYS A 87 0.97 -5.57 4.79
C LYS A 87 0.42 -5.27 6.20
N ILE A 88 0.55 -6.22 7.13
CA ILE A 88 0.01 -6.09 8.50
C ILE A 88 0.69 -4.96 9.30
N GLU A 89 1.90 -4.57 8.93
CA GLU A 89 2.63 -3.44 9.50
C GLU A 89 2.01 -2.09 9.08
N ASN A 90 1.42 -2.03 7.89
CA ASN A 90 0.85 -0.82 7.28
C ASN A 90 -0.65 -0.65 7.56
N LEU A 91 -1.22 -1.48 8.44
CA LEU A 91 -2.59 -1.39 8.91
C LEU A 91 -2.60 -0.97 10.39
N LEU A 92 -3.01 0.26 10.67
CA LEU A 92 -2.96 0.87 12.00
C LEU A 92 -4.34 0.94 12.65
N PHE A 93 -4.38 0.88 13.97
CA PHE A 93 -5.58 1.10 14.76
C PHE A 93 -5.64 2.54 15.29
N ASP A 94 -6.69 3.27 14.93
CA ASP A 94 -6.95 4.59 15.51
C ASP A 94 -7.43 4.50 16.97
N ALA A 95 -7.62 5.66 17.61
CA ALA A 95 -8.06 5.76 19.00
C ALA A 95 -9.45 5.14 19.25
N THR A 96 -10.25 4.94 18.19
CA THR A 96 -11.58 4.31 18.25
C THR A 96 -11.55 2.82 17.89
N GLY A 97 -10.37 2.27 17.59
CA GLY A 97 -10.17 0.88 17.17
C GLY A 97 -10.56 0.61 15.71
N ARG A 98 -10.68 1.65 14.86
CA ARG A 98 -10.84 1.46 13.41
C ARG A 98 -9.48 1.22 12.77
N VAL A 99 -9.48 0.40 11.73
CA VAL A 99 -8.27 0.09 10.95
C VAL A 99 -8.11 1.08 9.81
N LYS A 100 -6.90 1.61 9.67
CA LYS A 100 -6.50 2.57 8.64
C LYS A 100 -5.24 2.09 7.93
N LEU A 101 -5.25 2.15 6.60
CA LEU A 101 -4.08 1.91 5.77
C LEU A 101 -3.16 3.13 5.79
N CYS A 102 -1.86 2.90 5.98
CA CYS A 102 -0.81 3.92 5.95
C CYS A 102 0.33 3.50 5.00
N ASP A 103 1.35 4.36 4.90
CA ASP A 103 2.57 4.18 4.10
C ASP A 103 2.33 4.06 2.59
N PHE A 104 2.18 5.23 1.95
CA PHE A 104 1.95 5.35 0.51
C PHE A 104 3.25 5.62 -0.25
N GLY A 105 4.41 5.37 0.35
CA GLY A 105 5.73 5.63 -0.25
C GLY A 105 5.98 4.80 -1.51
N SER A 106 5.34 3.63 -1.59
CA SER A 106 5.42 2.72 -2.74
C SER A 106 4.24 2.87 -3.70
N ALA A 107 3.23 3.70 -3.41
CA ALA A 107 2.04 3.83 -4.23
C ALA A 107 2.34 4.42 -5.63
N THR A 108 1.60 3.99 -6.64
CA THR A 108 1.78 4.42 -8.03
C THR A 108 0.43 4.53 -8.76
N VAL A 109 0.42 5.29 -9.85
CA VAL A 109 -0.68 5.35 -10.82
C VAL A 109 -0.34 4.63 -12.13
N GLN A 110 0.87 4.07 -12.22
CA GLN A 110 1.32 3.35 -13.39
C GLN A 110 0.68 1.96 -13.45
N THR A 111 0.23 1.58 -14.64
CA THR A 111 -0.21 0.22 -14.96
C THR A 111 0.62 -0.24 -16.15
N PHE A 112 1.15 -1.45 -16.04
CA PHE A 112 1.96 -2.06 -17.09
C PHE A 112 1.11 -3.06 -17.85
N HIS A 113 1.23 -3.03 -19.17
CA HIS A 113 0.59 -3.96 -20.07
C HIS A 113 1.68 -4.70 -20.85
N PRO A 114 2.35 -5.70 -20.25
CA PRO A 114 3.30 -6.53 -20.97
C PRO A 114 2.58 -7.26 -22.10
N ASP A 115 3.24 -7.34 -23.25
CA ASP A 115 2.74 -8.05 -24.43
C ASP A 115 3.91 -8.74 -25.16
N GLU A 116 3.60 -9.42 -26.28
CA GLU A 116 4.59 -10.14 -27.09
C GLU A 116 5.68 -9.22 -27.68
N THR A 117 5.44 -7.91 -27.78
CA THR A 117 6.40 -6.92 -28.30
C THR A 117 7.40 -6.43 -27.25
N TRP A 118 7.18 -6.76 -25.97
CA TRP A 118 8.10 -6.37 -24.89
C TRP A 118 9.39 -7.16 -24.96
N ASN A 119 10.48 -6.42 -25.21
CA ASN A 119 11.83 -6.98 -25.12
C ASN A 119 12.25 -7.26 -23.66
N ILE A 120 13.35 -8.01 -23.53
CA ILE A 120 13.92 -8.41 -22.23
C ILE A 120 14.19 -7.18 -21.36
N THR A 121 14.73 -6.10 -21.93
CA THR A 121 15.05 -4.87 -21.17
C THR A 121 13.83 -4.26 -20.48
N ARG A 122 12.68 -4.16 -21.16
CA ARG A 122 11.44 -3.63 -20.55
C ARG A 122 10.93 -4.54 -19.42
N ARG A 123 11.04 -5.86 -19.61
CA ARG A 123 10.65 -6.85 -18.59
C ARG A 123 11.54 -6.76 -17.35
N THR A 124 12.85 -6.69 -17.55
CA THR A 124 13.82 -6.48 -16.45
C THR A 124 13.56 -5.16 -15.70
N GLN A 125 13.22 -4.08 -16.40
CA GLN A 125 12.87 -2.81 -15.76
C GLN A 125 11.62 -2.94 -14.87
N LEU A 126 10.58 -3.63 -15.35
CA LEU A 126 9.38 -3.91 -14.56
C LEU A 126 9.72 -4.77 -13.33
N GLU A 127 10.49 -5.83 -13.51
CA GLU A 127 10.92 -6.73 -12.43
C GLU A 127 11.72 -5.98 -11.36
N GLU A 128 12.68 -5.13 -11.76
CA GLU A 128 13.44 -4.28 -10.84
C GLU A 128 12.55 -3.27 -10.10
N GLU A 129 11.58 -2.66 -10.81
CA GLU A 129 10.64 -1.73 -10.19
C GLU A 129 9.77 -2.42 -9.14
N MET A 130 9.25 -3.60 -9.46
CA MET A 130 8.48 -4.41 -8.51
C MET A 130 9.37 -4.87 -7.36
N GLN A 131 10.63 -5.22 -7.61
CA GLN A 131 11.55 -5.65 -6.56
C GLN A 131 11.81 -4.56 -5.52
N ARG A 132 11.85 -3.29 -5.94
CA ARG A 132 12.10 -2.13 -5.05
C ARG A 132 10.90 -1.72 -4.20
N HIS A 133 9.68 -1.91 -4.70
CA HIS A 133 8.48 -1.30 -4.11
C HIS A 133 7.43 -2.31 -3.60
N THR A 134 7.77 -3.60 -3.58
CA THR A 134 6.87 -4.66 -3.08
C THR A 134 7.61 -5.57 -2.10
N THR A 135 6.91 -6.01 -1.07
CA THR A 135 7.42 -7.00 -0.12
C THR A 135 7.41 -8.40 -0.76
N PRO A 136 8.55 -9.11 -0.88
CA PRO A 136 8.68 -10.34 -1.69
C PRO A 136 7.66 -11.43 -1.43
N MET A 137 7.32 -11.68 -0.16
CA MET A 137 6.39 -12.74 0.24
C MET A 137 4.92 -12.48 -0.15
N TYR A 138 4.56 -11.25 -0.53
CA TYR A 138 3.20 -10.86 -0.90
C TYR A 138 3.01 -10.64 -2.40
N ARG A 139 4.04 -10.88 -3.22
CA ARG A 139 3.97 -10.60 -4.67
C ARG A 139 2.91 -11.46 -5.35
N ALA A 140 2.12 -10.81 -6.19
CA ALA A 140 1.12 -11.45 -7.03
C ALA A 140 1.78 -12.21 -8.20
N PRO A 141 1.14 -13.25 -8.75
CA PRO A 141 1.71 -14.08 -9.82
C PRO A 141 2.17 -13.29 -11.05
N GLU A 142 1.44 -12.25 -11.45
CA GLU A 142 1.77 -11.36 -12.57
C GLU A 142 3.07 -10.57 -12.37
N ILE A 143 3.52 -10.41 -11.12
CA ILE A 143 4.81 -9.79 -10.77
C ILE A 143 5.94 -10.81 -10.85
N LEU A 144 5.65 -12.09 -10.58
CA LEU A 144 6.64 -13.16 -10.55
C LEU A 144 6.96 -13.71 -11.94
N ASP A 145 5.97 -13.73 -12.83
CA ASP A 145 6.15 -14.15 -14.22
C ASP A 145 5.58 -13.10 -15.18
N THR A 146 6.45 -12.19 -15.61
CA THR A 146 6.08 -11.13 -16.56
C THR A 146 5.78 -11.70 -17.96
N TYR A 147 6.24 -12.92 -18.30
CA TYR A 147 6.10 -13.53 -19.63
C TYR A 147 4.70 -14.05 -19.93
N GLN A 148 3.85 -14.20 -18.91
CA GLN A 148 2.43 -14.51 -19.13
C GLN A 148 1.62 -13.33 -19.68
N ASN A 149 2.23 -12.14 -19.81
CA ASN A 149 1.58 -10.94 -20.36
C ASN A 149 0.33 -10.49 -19.59
N TYR A 150 0.27 -10.81 -18.29
CA TYR A 150 -0.75 -10.28 -17.41
C TYR A 150 -0.49 -8.81 -17.12
N VAL A 151 -1.57 -8.04 -17.00
CA VAL A 151 -1.51 -6.62 -16.62
C VAL A 151 -1.01 -6.52 -15.17
N VAL A 152 0.00 -5.69 -14.95
CA VAL A 152 0.51 -5.38 -13.60
C VAL A 152 -0.01 -4.01 -13.19
N GLY A 153 -0.87 -3.99 -12.18
CA GLY A 153 -1.60 -2.78 -11.78
C GLY A 153 -2.40 -2.99 -10.49
N PRO A 154 -3.58 -2.35 -10.36
CA PRO A 154 -4.38 -2.36 -9.12
C PRO A 154 -4.71 -3.76 -8.58
N GLN A 155 -4.85 -4.76 -9.45
CA GLN A 155 -5.22 -6.13 -9.09
C GLN A 155 -4.25 -6.77 -8.09
N GLN A 156 -2.99 -6.34 -8.07
CA GLN A 156 -2.00 -6.83 -7.11
C GLN A 156 -2.41 -6.53 -5.66
N ASP A 157 -3.06 -5.39 -5.39
CA ASP A 157 -3.50 -5.05 -4.02
C ASP A 157 -4.60 -6.03 -3.54
N ILE A 158 -5.39 -6.58 -4.48
CA ILE A 158 -6.41 -7.60 -4.17
C ILE A 158 -5.74 -8.90 -3.74
N TRP A 159 -4.72 -9.35 -4.49
CA TRP A 159 -3.92 -10.53 -4.13
C TRP A 159 -3.26 -10.37 -2.76
N VAL A 160 -2.67 -9.20 -2.51
CA VAL A 160 -2.02 -8.88 -1.24
C VAL A 160 -3.03 -8.88 -0.10
N ASN A 161 -4.22 -8.29 -0.27
CA ASN A 161 -5.25 -8.31 0.76
C ASN A 161 -5.73 -9.73 1.11
N LEU A 162 -5.87 -10.60 0.11
CA LEU A 162 -6.17 -12.02 0.32
C LEU A 162 -5.05 -12.75 1.06
N SER A 163 -3.80 -12.42 0.75
CA SER A 163 -2.64 -12.96 1.47
C SER A 163 -2.61 -12.48 2.92
N VAL A 164 -2.92 -11.20 3.18
CA VAL A 164 -2.99 -10.63 4.53
C VAL A 164 -4.07 -11.31 5.37
N ILE A 165 -5.32 -11.47 4.88
CA ILE A 165 -6.37 -12.15 5.66
C ILE A 165 -5.98 -13.60 5.99
N SER A 166 -5.27 -14.30 5.10
CA SER A 166 -4.82 -15.67 5.35
C SER A 166 -3.82 -15.79 6.50
N LEU A 167 -3.09 -14.72 6.82
CA LEU A 167 -2.19 -14.67 7.98
C LEU A 167 -2.91 -14.39 9.30
N LEU A 168 -4.17 -13.93 9.25
CA LEU A 168 -4.95 -13.55 10.43
C LEU A 168 -5.83 -14.70 10.97
N ILE A 169 -5.98 -15.78 10.20
CA ILE A 169 -6.85 -16.94 10.49
C ILE A 169 -6.02 -18.20 10.73
#